data_AF-A0AAN8X0M4-F1
#
_entry.id   AF-A0AAN8X0M4-F1
#
_cell.length_a   1.000
_cell.length_b   1.000
_cell.length_c   1.000
_cell.angle_alpha   90.00
_cell.angle_beta   90.00
_cell.angle_gamma   90.00
#
_symmetry.space_group_name_H-M   'P 1'
#
loop_
_entity.id
_entity.type
_entity.pdbx_description
1 polymer ?
#
loop_
_entity_poly.entity_id
_entity_poly.type
_entity_poly.pdbx_seq_one_letter_code
_entity_poly.pdbx_strand_id
1 'polypeptide(L)' 'MPPTRDANIVKLAVEMRVENNKENPYLGEFNLQQPLAAFIVDLCNYWKLTEPEKYALRYSEIPNHYVTEKNRNRIK' A
#
# COMPACT_ATOMS: atom_id res chain seq x y z
N MET A 1 2.84 30.54 3.95
CA MET A 1 2.82 29.26 4.69
C MET A 1 3.45 28.21 3.80
N PRO A 2 4.37 27.35 4.28
CA PRO A 2 4.92 26.30 3.45
C PRO A 2 3.78 25.33 3.06
N PRO A 3 3.79 24.77 1.84
CA PRO A 3 2.71 23.94 1.39
C PRO A 3 2.70 22.67 2.24
N THR A 4 1.54 22.35 2.82
CA THR A 4 1.22 21.16 3.62
C THR A 4 1.27 19.88 2.79
N ARG A 5 2.35 19.68 2.02
CA ARG A 5 2.53 18.54 1.11
C ARG A 5 2.51 17.21 1.87
N ASP A 6 2.93 17.23 3.13
CA ASP A 6 3.01 16.04 3.99
C ASP A 6 1.66 15.54 4.51
N ALA A 7 0.60 16.37 4.50
CA ALA A 7 -0.68 15.99 5.11
C ALA A 7 -1.38 14.82 4.40
N ASN A 8 -1.04 14.59 3.12
CA ASN A 8 -1.61 13.51 2.31
C ASN A 8 -0.65 12.33 2.12
N ILE A 9 0.52 12.35 2.75
CA ILE A 9 1.51 11.28 2.61
C ILE A 9 1.54 10.49 3.91
N VAL A 10 1.28 9.18 3.82
CA VAL A 10 1.34 8.26 4.95
C VAL A 10 2.51 7.30 4.77
N LYS A 11 3.28 7.10 5.84
CA LYS A 11 4.38 6.12 5.86
C LYS A 11 3.84 4.78 6.30
N LEU A 12 4.11 3.73 5.53
CA LEU A 12 3.58 2.41 5.82
C LEU A 12 4.56 1.30 5.48
N ALA A 13 4.36 0.17 6.13
CA ALA A 13 5.03 -1.09 5.85
C ALA A 13 4.03 -2.03 5.17
N VAL A 14 4.36 -2.55 3.98
CA VAL A 14 3.56 -3.59 3.30
C VAL A 14 4.28 -4.91 3.39
N GLU A 15 3.57 -5.92 3.90
CA GLU A 15 4.04 -7.29 3.94
C GLU A 15 3.44 -8.10 2.80
N MET A 16 4.26 -8.93 2.16
CA MET A 16 3.82 -9.86 1.14
C MET A 16 3.36 -11.17 1.79
N ARG A 17 2.07 -11.50 1.73
CA ARG A 17 1.54 -12.79 2.19
C ARG A 17 1.47 -13.81 1.06
N VAL A 18 2.61 -14.20 0.52
CA VAL A 18 2.68 -15.35 -0.40
C VAL A 18 3.30 -16.52 0.35
N GLU A 19 2.74 -17.71 0.12
CA GLU A 19 2.79 -18.89 0.99
C GLU A 19 4.20 -19.39 1.37
N ASN A 20 5.26 -18.88 0.75
CA ASN A 20 6.62 -19.38 0.96
C ASN A 20 7.73 -18.30 0.95
N ASN A 21 7.42 -17.01 0.93
CA ASN A 21 8.45 -15.97 0.81
C ASN A 21 8.48 -15.04 2.03
N LYS A 22 9.51 -15.19 2.86
CA LYS A 22 9.87 -14.23 3.92
C LYS A 22 10.63 -13.06 3.29
N GLU A 23 9.99 -12.33 2.38
CA GLU A 23 10.60 -11.11 1.86
C GLU A 23 10.52 -10.00 2.90
N ASN A 24 11.51 -9.12 2.88
CA ASN A 24 11.50 -7.95 3.73
C ASN A 24 10.27 -7.10 3.41
N PRO A 25 9.58 -6.55 4.42
CA PRO A 25 8.47 -5.63 4.21
C PRO A 25 8.91 -4.45 3.35
N TYR A 26 8.05 -4.04 2.42
CA TYR A 26 8.25 -2.79 1.69
C TYR A 26 7.97 -1.63 2.64
N LEU A 27 8.96 -0.76 2.84
CA LEU A 27 8.82 0.49 3.58
C LEU A 27 8.75 1.64 2.59
N GLY A 28 7.65 2.39 2.62
CA GLY A 28 7.47 3.49 1.70
C GLY A 28 6.43 4.49 2.13
N GLU A 29 6.19 5.43 1.23
CA GLU A 29 5.25 6.53 1.39
C GLU A 29 4.10 6.32 0.40
N PHE A 30 2.87 6.39 0.89
CA PHE A 30 1.68 6.37 0.06
C PHE A 30 1.04 7.75 0.07
N ASN A 31 0.89 8.32 -1.12
CA ASN A 31 0.18 9.57 -1.31
C ASN A 31 -1.32 9.27 -1.45
N LEU A 32 -2.13 9.71 -0.48
CA LEU A 32 -3.58 9.59 -0.44
C LEU A 32 -4.29 10.28 -1.62
N GLN A 33 -3.61 11.14 -2.37
CA GLN A 33 -4.12 11.75 -3.60
C GLN A 33 -3.88 10.87 -4.84
N GLN A 34 -2.96 9.91 -4.77
CA GLN A 34 -2.73 8.97 -5.86
C GLN A 34 -3.74 7.81 -5.82
N PRO A 35 -4.10 7.24 -6.98
CA PRO A 35 -4.94 6.04 -7.03
C PRO A 35 -4.27 4.87 -6.31
N LEU A 36 -5.05 4.07 -5.59
CA LEU A 36 -4.57 2.86 -4.92
C LEU A 36 -3.93 1.88 -5.92
N ALA A 37 -4.50 1.81 -7.13
CA ALA A 37 -3.97 0.98 -8.21
C ALA A 37 -2.54 1.37 -8.61
N ALA A 38 -2.20 2.66 -8.61
CA ALA A 38 -0.85 3.12 -8.93
C ALA A 38 0.16 2.62 -7.87
N PHE A 39 -0.22 2.71 -6.59
CA PHE A 39 0.60 2.19 -5.51
C PHE A 39 0.75 0.67 -5.54
N ILE A 40 -0.30 -0.07 -5.91
CA ILE A 40 -0.23 -1.53 -6.11
C ILE A 40 0.74 -1.87 -7.25
N VAL A 41 0.72 -1.12 -8.36
CA VAL A 41 1.69 -1.29 -9.46
C VAL A 41 3.12 -1.09 -8.96
N ASP A 42 3.38 -0.06 -8.15
CA ASP A 42 4.71 0.20 -7.59
C ASP A 42 5.19 -0.93 -6.66
N LEU A 43 4.29 -1.47 -5.83
CA LEU A 43 4.57 -2.63 -4.99
C LEU A 43 4.85 -3.89 -5.82
N CYS A 44 4.06 -4.15 -6.85
CA CYS A 44 4.30 -5.24 -7.78
C CYS A 44 5.65 -5.08 -8.50
N ASN A 45 6.01 -3.86 -8.90
CA ASN A 45 7.33 -3.59 -9.48
C ASN A 45 8.47 -3.86 -8.50
N TYR A 46 8.31 -3.49 -7.22
CA TYR A 46 9.30 -3.74 -6.18
C TYR A 46 9.57 -5.24 -5.97
N TRP A 47 8.51 -6.04 -5.84
CA TRP A 47 8.59 -7.49 -5.67
C TRP A 47 8.66 -8.29 -6.99
N LYS A 48 8.79 -7.60 -8.14
CA LYS A 48 8.83 -8.19 -9.48
C LYS A 48 7.64 -9.13 -9.77
N LEU A 49 6.45 -8.74 -9.32
CA LEU A 49 5.19 -9.45 -9.55
C LEU A 49 4.57 -9.04 -10.88
N THR A 50 4.06 -10.03 -11.61
CA THR A 50 3.27 -9.82 -12.82
C THR A 50 1.79 -9.66 -12.48
N GLU A 51 1.03 -8.96 -13.32
CA GLU A 51 -0.44 -8.81 -13.20
C GLU A 51 -0.88 -8.06 -11.92
N PRO A 52 -0.53 -6.76 -11.79
CA PRO A 52 -0.86 -5.95 -10.61
C PRO A 52 -2.36 -5.89 -10.27
N GLU A 53 -3.24 -6.08 -11.26
CA GLU A 53 -4.69 -6.14 -11.10
C GLU A 53 -5.18 -7.34 -10.27
N LYS A 54 -4.35 -8.37 -10.06
CA LYS A 54 -4.67 -9.53 -9.22
C LYS A 54 -4.37 -9.30 -7.75
N TYR A 55 -3.75 -8.18 -7.39
CA TYR A 55 -3.33 -7.88 -6.04
C TYR A 55 -4.21 -6.80 -5.41
N ALA A 56 -4.36 -6.91 -4.09
CA ALA A 56 -5.08 -5.94 -3.28
C ALA A 56 -4.38 -5.78 -1.94
N LEU A 57 -4.50 -4.58 -1.36
CA LEU A 57 -4.00 -4.30 -0.03
C LEU A 57 -5.04 -4.68 1.03
N ARG A 58 -4.54 -5.16 2.17
CA ARG A 58 -5.35 -5.57 3.31
C ARG A 58 -4.62 -5.17 4.58
N TYR A 59 -5.36 -4.69 5.58
CA TYR A 59 -4.78 -4.44 6.90
C TYR A 59 -4.26 -5.75 7.50
N SER A 60 -3.11 -5.69 8.18
CA SER A 60 -2.54 -6.79 8.94
C SER A 60 -3.25 -7.00 10.28
N GLU A 61 -3.88 -5.94 10.79
CA GLU A 61 -4.67 -5.93 12.03
C GLU A 61 -6.03 -6.62 11.84
N ILE A 62 -6.49 -7.30 12.90
CA ILE A 62 -7.82 -7.92 12.93
C ILE A 62 -8.86 -6.85 13.29
N PRO A 63 -9.97 -6.74 12.56
CA PRO A 63 -10.35 -7.51 11.36
C PRO A 63 -9.58 -7.11 10.10
N ASN A 64 -9.07 -8.10 9.37
CA ASN A 64 -8.24 -7.95 8.17
C ASN A 64 -9.05 -7.41 6.96
N HIS A 65 -9.52 -6.17 7.03
CA HIS A 65 -10.30 -5.56 5.96
C HIS A 65 -9.45 -5.21 4.75
N TYR A 66 -10.04 -5.31 3.55
CA TYR A 66 -9.40 -4.83 2.33
C TYR A 66 -9.37 -3.30 2.29
N VAL A 67 -8.26 -2.78 1.79
CA VAL A 67 -8.10 -1.36 1.47
C VAL A 67 -8.75 -1.10 0.12
N THR A 68 -9.52 -0.03 0.03
CA THR A 68 -10.26 0.43 -1.14
C THR A 68 -10.12 1.94 -1.24
N GLU A 69 -10.45 2.50 -2.40
CA GLU A 69 -10.41 3.96 -2.58
C GLU A 69 -11.27 4.73 -1.55
N LYS A 70 -12.35 4.11 -1.05
CA LYS A 70 -13.24 4.72 -0.05
C LYS A 70 -12.63 4.76 1.35
N ASN A 71 -11.77 3.80 1.68
CA ASN A 71 -11.24 3.64 3.04
C ASN A 71 -9.72 3.88 3.13
N ARG A 72 -9.06 4.30 2.03
CA ARG A 72 -7.63 4.63 1.97
C ARG A 72 -7.20 5.70 2.98
N ASN A 73 -8.11 6.62 3.33
CA ASN A 73 -7.87 7.66 4.33
C ASN A 73 -7.78 7.11 5.78
N ARG A 74 -8.08 5.82 5.99
CA ARG A 74 -7.93 5.16 7.30
C ARG A 74 -6.53 4.61 7.55
N ILE A 75 -5.68 4.60 6.53
CA ILE A 75 -4.25 4.27 6.67
C ILE A 75 -3.62 5.37 7.53
N LYS A 76 -2.94 4.99 8.62
CA LYS A 76 -2.30 5.89 9.58
C LYS A 76 -0.86 5.49 9.82
#